data_AF-A0A356TKQ3-F1
#
_entry.id   AF-A0A356TKQ3-F1
#
_cell.length_a   1.000
_cell.length_b   1.000
_cell.length_c   1.000
_cell.angle_alpha   90.00
_cell.angle_beta   90.00
_cell.angle_gamma   90.00
#
_symmetry.space_group_name_H-M   'P 1'
#
loop_
_entity.id
_entity.type
_entity.pdbx_description
1 polymer ?
#
loop_
_entity_poly.entity_id
_entity_poly.type
_entity_poly.pdbx_seq_one_letter_code
_entity_poly.pdbx_strand_id
1 'polypeptide(L)' 'CNGADDDCDGATDEGIVRVCGTDVGECSRGSEACVGGAFEGCAGGRGPVAELCNGL' A
#
# COMPACT_ATOMS: atom_id res chain seq x y z
N CYS A 1 10.85 2.94 -3.98
CA CYS A 1 10.08 2.65 -5.18
C CYS A 1 10.49 3.63 -6.28
N ASN A 2 11.79 3.78 -6.48
CA ASN A 2 12.39 4.58 -7.54
C ASN A 2 12.91 3.68 -8.68
N GLY A 3 12.74 2.36 -8.57
CA GLY A 3 13.25 1.37 -9.51
C GLY A 3 14.78 1.20 -9.41
N ALA A 4 15.39 1.69 -8.33
CA ALA A 4 16.82 1.56 -8.07
C ALA A 4 17.07 0.67 -6.85
N ASP A 5 18.19 -0.03 -6.91
CA ASP A 5 18.82 -0.66 -5.77
C ASP A 5 19.67 0.41 -5.08
N ASP A 6 19.16 0.97 -3.99
CA ASP A 6 19.77 2.11 -3.30
C ASP A 6 20.92 1.68 -2.37
N ASP A 7 21.07 0.39 -2.06
CA ASP A 7 22.09 -0.14 -1.15
C ASP A 7 23.05 -1.19 -1.77
N CYS A 8 22.86 -1.47 -3.07
CA CYS A 8 23.66 -2.35 -3.92
C CYS A 8 23.66 -3.82 -3.47
N ASP A 9 22.56 -4.32 -2.91
CA ASP A 9 22.43 -5.71 -2.48
C ASP A 9 21.94 -6.68 -3.57
N GLY A 10 21.53 -6.14 -4.73
CA GLY A 10 21.06 -6.87 -5.89
C GLY A 10 19.53 -7.06 -5.93
N ALA A 11 18.81 -6.61 -4.91
CA ALA A 11 17.37 -6.48 -4.92
C ALA A 11 16.98 -5.01 -5.08
N THR A 12 15.83 -4.77 -5.71
CA THR A 12 15.40 -3.42 -6.08
C THR A 12 14.22 -3.03 -5.22
N ASP A 13 14.31 -1.84 -4.62
CA ASP A 13 13.27 -1.22 -3.80
C ASP A 13 12.80 -2.09 -2.61
N GLU A 14 13.72 -2.80 -1.98
CA GLU A 14 13.45 -3.69 -0.86
C GLU A 14 13.26 -2.93 0.47
N GLY A 15 12.39 -3.45 1.34
CA GLY A 15 12.15 -2.87 2.65
C GLY A 15 11.46 -1.48 2.64
N ILE A 16 11.11 -0.95 1.47
CA ILE A 16 10.41 0.31 1.33
C ILE A 16 8.92 0.08 1.64
N VAL A 17 8.50 0.51 2.83
CA VAL A 17 7.11 0.43 3.28
C VAL A 17 6.54 1.84 3.40
N ARG A 18 5.33 2.07 2.89
CA ARG A 18 4.61 3.34 3.08
C ARG A 18 3.20 3.10 3.59
N VAL A 19 2.64 4.14 4.20
CA VAL A 19 1.23 4.15 4.61
C VAL A 19 0.35 4.32 3.37
N CYS A 20 -0.71 3.52 3.30
CA CYS A 20 -1.71 3.54 2.25
C CYS A 20 -3.12 3.67 2.83
N GLY A 21 -4.07 4.16 2.04
CA GLY A 21 -5.44 4.37 2.47
C GLY A 21 -5.65 5.61 3.33
N THR A 22 -6.89 5.81 3.79
CA THR A 22 -7.30 6.92 4.65
C THR A 22 -7.97 6.36 5.91
N ASP A 23 -8.00 7.15 6.97
CA ASP A 23 -8.68 6.86 8.24
C ASP A 23 -10.00 7.65 8.38
N VAL A 24 -10.66 7.92 7.25
CA VAL A 24 -11.91 8.70 7.21
C VAL A 24 -13.11 7.76 7.17
N GLY A 25 -14.01 7.90 8.15
CA GLY A 25 -15.21 7.07 8.25
C GLY A 25 -14.87 5.62 8.60
N GLU A 26 -15.31 4.67 7.78
CA GLU A 26 -15.00 3.25 7.94
C GLU A 26 -13.65 2.84 7.29
N CYS A 27 -12.98 3.77 6.63
CA CYS A 27 -11.67 3.50 6.03
C CYS A 27 -10.61 3.38 7.13
N SER A 28 -9.67 2.47 6.96
CA SER A 28 -8.49 2.33 7.82
C SER A 28 -7.21 2.46 7.02
N ARG A 29 -6.22 3.14 7.60
CA ARG A 29 -4.87 3.18 7.03
C ARG A 29 -4.22 1.80 7.11
N GLY A 30 -3.57 1.40 6.04
CA GLY A 30 -2.73 0.21 5.98
C GLY A 30 -1.28 0.56 5.67
N SER A 31 -0.50 -0.48 5.41
CA SER A 31 0.87 -0.38 4.92
C SER A 31 1.01 -1.17 3.61
N GLU A 32 1.57 -0.53 2.59
CA GLU A 32 1.94 -1.18 1.33
C GLU A 32 3.46 -1.24 1.21
N ALA A 33 3.97 -2.37 0.73
CA ALA A 33 5.38 -2.57 0.47
C ALA A 33 5.65 -2.31 -1.01
N CYS A 34 6.78 -1.68 -1.31
CA CYS A 34 7.28 -1.65 -2.67
C CYS A 34 7.88 -3.02 -3.01
N VAL A 35 7.42 -3.61 -4.11
CA VAL A 35 7.95 -4.86 -4.66
C VAL A 35 8.15 -4.63 -6.16
N GLY A 36 9.40 -4.68 -6.62
CA GLY A 36 9.71 -4.55 -8.05
C GLY A 36 9.37 -3.19 -8.66
N GLY A 37 9.53 -2.09 -7.90
CA GLY A 37 9.28 -0.73 -8.40
C GLY A 37 7.82 -0.28 -8.38
N ALA A 38 6.91 -1.11 -7.87
CA ALA A 38 5.52 -0.73 -7.60
C ALA A 38 5.15 -1.02 -6.15
N PHE A 39 4.32 -0.16 -5.55
CA PHE A 39 3.71 -0.49 -4.28
C PHE A 39 2.54 -1.44 -4.51
N GLU A 40 2.59 -2.61 -3.89
CA GLU A 40 1.56 -3.63 -4.02
C GLU A 40 0.94 -3.95 -2.67
N GLY A 41 -0.38 -4.13 -2.67
CA GLY A 41 -1.15 -4.61 -1.51
C GLY A 41 -1.13 -3.67 -0.32
N CYS A 42 -2.25 -2.99 -0.07
CA CYS A 42 -2.42 -2.21 1.16
C CYS A 42 -2.79 -3.13 2.33
N ALA A 43 -1.79 -3.73 2.97
CA ALA A 43 -1.98 -4.65 4.08
C ALA A 43 -2.52 -3.92 5.33
N GLY A 44 -3.62 -4.40 5.89
CA GLY A 44 -4.30 -3.78 7.04
C GLY A 44 -5.11 -2.52 6.70
N GLY A 45 -5.04 -2.05 5.45
CA GLY A 45 -5.81 -0.89 5.00
C GLY A 45 -7.16 -1.31 4.46
N ARG A 46 -8.21 -0.67 4.95
CA ARG A 46 -9.56 -0.79 4.41
C ARG A 46 -9.84 0.44 3.57
N GLY A 47 -9.76 0.28 2.25
CA GLY A 47 -10.13 1.33 1.31
C GLY A 47 -11.64 1.55 1.25
N PRO A 48 -12.10 2.56 0.48
CA PRO A 48 -13.51 2.74 0.20
C PRO A 48 -14.02 1.48 -0.49
N VAL A 49 -14.77 0.67 0.25
CA VAL A 49 -15.50 -0.45 -0.33
C VAL A 49 -16.66 0.13 -1.12
N ALA A 50 -16.81 -0.27 -2.38
CA ALA A 50 -18.04 0.00 -3.11
C ALA A 50 -19.16 -0.68 -2.32
N GLU A 51 -20.00 0.10 -1.66
CA GLU A 51 -21.18 -0.43 -0.97
C GLU A 51 -22.01 -1.19 -2.00
N LEU A 52 -22.06 -2.52 -1.87
CA LEU A 52 -22.93 -3.34 -2.69
C LEU A 52 -24.36 -3.13 -2.19
N CYS A 53 -25.01 -2.07 -2.70
CA CYS A 53 -26.43 -1.74 -2.58
C CYS A 53 -27.20 -2.38 -1.40
N ASN A 54 -27.01 -1.84 -0.20
CA ASN A 54 -28.10 -1.70 0.78
C ASN A 54 -28.30 -0.25 1.26
N GLY A 55 -27.49 0.71 0.80
CA GLY A 55 -27.73 2.14 1.05
C GLY A 55 -27.83 2.49 2.54
N LEU A 56 -26.93 1.94 3.35
CA LEU A 56 -26.80 2.20 4.79
C LEU A 56 -25.34 2.23 5.21
#